data_AF-A0AAV5VN15-F1
#
_entry.id   AF-A0AAV5VN15-F1
#
_cell.length_a   1.000
_cell.length_b   1.000
_cell.length_c   1.000
_cell.angle_alpha   90.00
_cell.angle_beta   90.00
_cell.angle_gamma   90.00
#
_symmetry.space_group_name_H-M   'P 1'
#
loop_
_entity.id
_entity.type
_entity.pdbx_description
1 polymer ?
#
loop_
_entity_poly.entity_id
_entity_poly.type
_entity_poly.pdbx_seq_one_letter_code
_entity_poly.pdbx_strand_id
1 'polypeptide(L)'
;LFFGGFKEENQDEIEIKEVEYEDFVLVLEMLYAHGPEVTDRNVETVVRLADRFGIQAVKDKAEKFLLDSSILNKHTKLRLSDQYNLMFLQESMLLQYKTLADLHDLKQ
;
A
#
# COMPACT_ATOMS: atom_id res chain seq x y z
N LEU A 1 -11.40 17.17 -1.14
CA LEU A 1 -12.63 16.89 -0.37
C LEU A 1 -13.09 18.14 0.38
N PHE A 2 -12.41 18.54 1.45
CA PHE A 2 -12.88 19.61 2.34
C PHE A 2 -12.67 21.06 1.84
N PHE A 3 -11.79 21.29 0.88
CA PHE A 3 -11.42 22.64 0.42
C PHE A 3 -11.57 22.84 -1.09
N GLY A 4 -12.35 21.98 -1.74
CA GLY A 4 -12.38 21.86 -3.20
C GLY A 4 -13.72 22.19 -3.86
N GLY A 5 -14.68 22.78 -3.14
CA GLY A 5 -16.03 23.02 -3.67
C GLY A 5 -16.87 21.75 -3.81
N PHE A 6 -16.51 20.68 -3.08
CA PHE A 6 -17.28 19.44 -3.06
C PHE A 6 -18.43 19.53 -2.07
N LYS A 7 -19.44 18.66 -2.19
CA LYS A 7 -20.60 18.68 -1.27
C LYS A 7 -20.18 18.48 0.19
N GLU A 8 -19.14 17.70 0.39
CA GLU A 8 -18.49 17.35 1.64
C GLU A 8 -17.89 18.56 2.38
N GLU A 9 -17.65 19.68 1.70
CA GLU A 9 -17.14 20.92 2.31
C GLU A 9 -18.05 21.48 3.39
N ASN A 10 -19.37 21.27 3.27
CA ASN A 10 -20.38 21.79 4.19
C ASN A 10 -20.97 20.70 5.11
N GLN A 11 -20.30 19.55 5.22
CA GLN A 11 -20.76 18.44 6.05
C GLN A 11 -19.86 18.26 7.27
N ASP A 12 -20.46 18.18 8.45
CA ASP A 12 -19.74 17.91 9.71
C ASP A 12 -19.27 16.44 9.81
N GLU A 13 -19.95 15.54 9.08
CA GLU A 13 -19.68 14.11 9.07
C GLU A 13 -19.64 13.57 7.64
N ILE A 14 -18.68 12.68 7.37
CA ILE A 14 -18.51 12.02 6.07
C ILE A 14 -18.42 10.51 6.28
N GLU A 15 -19.31 9.78 5.63
CA GLU A 15 -19.26 8.32 5.59
C GLU A 15 -18.13 7.86 4.66
N ILE A 16 -17.20 7.07 5.20
CA ILE A 16 -16.17 6.38 4.41
C ILE A 16 -16.70 4.99 4.04
N LYS A 17 -17.18 4.85 2.80
CA LYS A 17 -17.73 3.58 2.29
C LYS A 17 -16.62 2.57 1.99
N GLU A 18 -16.94 1.29 2.06
CA GLU A 18 -16.04 0.19 1.63
C GLU A 18 -14.69 0.18 2.39
N VAL A 19 -14.72 0.56 3.66
CA VAL A 19 -13.58 0.44 4.59
C VAL A 19 -14.11 -0.10 5.91
N GLU A 20 -13.50 -1.17 6.41
CA GLU A 20 -13.79 -1.68 7.74
C GLU A 20 -13.19 -0.75 8.79
N TYR A 21 -13.89 -0.56 9.91
CA TYR A 21 -13.47 0.35 10.98
C TYR A 21 -12.06 0.04 11.49
N GLU A 22 -11.77 -1.25 11.72
CA GLU A 22 -10.49 -1.72 12.24
C GLU A 22 -9.34 -1.44 11.26
N ASP A 23 -9.58 -1.62 9.96
CA ASP A 23 -8.59 -1.33 8.92
C ASP A 23 -8.26 0.16 8.86
N PHE A 24 -9.27 1.02 9.03
CA PHE A 24 -9.07 2.46 9.05
C PHE A 24 -8.29 2.92 10.29
N VAL A 25 -8.67 2.42 11.47
CA VAL A 25 -7.96 2.70 12.73
C VAL A 25 -6.50 2.27 12.65
N LEU A 26 -6.22 1.08 12.11
CA LEU A 26 -4.86 0.58 11.88
C LEU A 26 -3.98 1.60 11.14
N VAL A 27 -4.49 2.16 10.04
CA VAL A 27 -3.74 3.13 9.22
C VAL A 27 -3.58 4.47 9.94
N LEU A 28 -4.59 4.92 10.68
CA LEU A 28 -4.50 6.13 11.49
C LEU A 28 -3.48 5.99 12.63
N GLU A 29 -3.43 4.84 13.31
CA GLU A 29 -2.43 4.54 14.32
C GLU A 29 -1.02 4.55 13.74
N MET A 30 -0.83 3.99 12.54
CA MET A 30 0.47 4.03 11.84
C MET A 30 0.91 5.44 11.42
N LEU A 31 -0.05 6.36 11.21
CA LEU A 31 0.19 7.72 10.76
C LEU A 31 0.43 8.69 11.94
N TYR A 32 -0.36 8.60 13.00
CA TYR A 32 -0.38 9.59 14.09
C TYR A 32 0.20 9.08 15.42
N ALA A 33 0.40 7.78 15.57
CA ALA A 33 0.91 7.16 16.80
C ALA A 33 2.08 6.23 16.51
N HIS A 34 2.57 5.56 17.56
CA HIS A 34 3.39 4.36 17.42
C HIS A 34 2.45 3.17 17.14
N GLY A 35 1.82 3.19 15.96
CA GLY A 35 0.97 2.10 15.49
C GLY A 35 1.76 0.81 15.25
N PRO A 36 1.04 -0.30 15.02
CA PRO A 36 1.67 -1.59 14.78
C PRO A 36 2.53 -1.56 13.50
N GLU A 37 3.50 -2.48 13.45
CA GLU A 37 4.35 -2.65 12.27
C GLU A 37 3.58 -3.23 11.07
N VAL A 38 4.12 -3.00 9.87
CA VAL A 38 3.65 -3.70 8.67
C VAL A 38 4.09 -5.16 8.74
N THR A 39 3.18 -6.06 8.38
CA THR A 39 3.36 -7.52 8.42
C THR A 39 2.74 -8.15 7.17
N ASP A 40 3.07 -9.40 6.86
CA ASP A 40 2.51 -10.10 5.70
C ASP A 40 0.99 -10.24 5.76
N ARG A 41 0.39 -10.13 6.96
CA ARG A 41 -1.06 -10.23 7.18
C ARG A 41 -1.79 -8.92 6.92
N ASN A 42 -1.14 -7.78 7.16
CA ASN A 42 -1.79 -6.46 7.07
C ASN A 42 -1.31 -5.63 5.88
N VAL A 43 -0.22 -6.00 5.21
CA VAL A 43 0.41 -5.18 4.18
C VAL A 43 -0.52 -4.83 3.02
N GLU A 44 -1.36 -5.75 2.56
CA GLU A 44 -2.30 -5.48 1.47
C GLU A 44 -3.37 -4.46 1.89
N THR A 45 -3.93 -4.58 3.09
CA THR A 45 -4.84 -3.58 3.68
C THR A 45 -4.17 -2.22 3.81
N VAL A 46 -2.96 -2.20 4.38
CA VAL A 46 -2.19 -0.97 4.62
C VAL A 46 -1.91 -0.24 3.31
N VAL A 47 -1.39 -0.94 2.30
CA VAL A 47 -1.11 -0.34 1.00
C VAL A 47 -2.38 0.15 0.32
N ARG A 48 -3.46 -0.65 0.32
CA ARG A 48 -4.75 -0.29 -0.30
C ARG A 48 -5.30 1.00 0.28
N LEU A 49 -5.31 1.13 1.61
CA LEU A 49 -5.85 2.31 2.28
C LEU A 49 -4.91 3.51 2.17
N ALA A 50 -3.59 3.30 2.29
CA ALA A 50 -2.61 4.36 2.13
C ALA A 50 -2.66 4.95 0.72
N ASP A 51 -2.87 4.13 -0.32
CA ASP A 51 -3.09 4.59 -1.69
C ASP A 51 -4.42 5.33 -1.83
N ARG A 52 -5.52 4.74 -1.33
CA ARG A 52 -6.87 5.35 -1.37
C ARG A 52 -6.92 6.75 -0.75
N PHE A 53 -6.21 6.96 0.37
CA PHE A 53 -6.21 8.23 1.10
C PHE A 53 -4.98 9.11 0.81
N GLY A 54 -4.08 8.70 -0.08
CA GLY A 54 -2.89 9.46 -0.44
C GLY A 54 -1.87 9.62 0.71
N ILE A 55 -1.74 8.63 1.59
CA ILE A 55 -0.88 8.66 2.77
C ILE A 55 0.50 8.11 2.41
N GLN A 56 1.34 8.94 1.78
CA GLN A 56 2.64 8.52 1.26
C GLN A 56 3.55 7.90 2.34
N ALA A 57 3.60 8.48 3.54
CA ALA A 57 4.44 7.96 4.63
C ALA A 57 4.09 6.52 5.03
N VAL A 58 2.83 6.11 4.91
CA VAL A 58 2.41 4.73 5.19
C VAL A 58 2.70 3.82 3.99
N LYS A 59 2.54 4.32 2.75
CA LYS A 59 2.99 3.60 1.54
C LYS A 59 4.49 3.29 1.62
N ASP A 60 5.32 4.27 1.95
CA ASP A 60 6.78 4.10 2.03
C ASP A 60 7.19 3.02 3.06
N LYS A 61 6.52 2.98 4.22
CA LYS A 61 6.71 1.93 5.23
C LYS A 61 6.36 0.55 4.67
N ALA A 62 5.23 0.45 3.98
CA ALA A 62 4.80 -0.81 3.38
C ALA A 62 5.71 -1.25 2.22
N GLU A 63 6.19 -0.34 1.38
CA GLU A 63 7.17 -0.64 0.33
C GLU A 63 8.46 -1.21 0.88
N LYS A 64 9.00 -0.59 1.94
CA LYS A 64 10.20 -1.10 2.63
C LYS A 64 9.97 -2.50 3.19
N PHE A 65 8.85 -2.73 3.86
CA PHE A 65 8.49 -4.06 4.36
C PHE A 65 8.39 -5.09 3.22
N LEU A 66 7.72 -4.74 2.11
CA LEU A 66 7.57 -5.63 0.95
C LEU A 66 8.92 -5.96 0.32
N LEU A 67 9.86 -5.01 0.27
CA LEU A 67 11.20 -5.27 -0.23
C LEU A 67 11.93 -6.30 0.64
N ASP A 68 11.87 -6.12 1.96
CA ASP A 68 12.59 -6.94 2.95
C ASP A 68 11.92 -8.31 3.23
N SER A 69 10.60 -8.45 3.01
CA SER A 69 9.87 -9.69 3.29
C SER A 69 10.37 -10.84 2.41
N SER A 70 10.84 -11.94 3.01
CA SER A 70 11.17 -13.18 2.30
C SER A 70 9.98 -14.13 2.17
N ILE A 71 8.88 -13.85 2.87
CA ILE A 71 7.69 -14.70 2.94
C ILE A 71 6.81 -14.50 1.71
N LEU A 72 6.65 -13.25 1.28
CA LEU A 72 5.88 -12.94 0.07
C LEU A 72 6.69 -13.24 -1.19
N ASN A 73 6.08 -13.99 -2.11
CA ASN A 73 6.72 -14.32 -3.37
C ASN A 73 6.82 -13.09 -4.29
N LYS A 74 7.69 -13.19 -5.31
CA LYS A 74 7.93 -12.10 -6.27
C LYS A 74 6.66 -11.70 -7.03
N HIS A 75 5.81 -12.65 -7.42
CA HIS A 75 4.57 -12.36 -8.13
C HIS A 75 3.63 -11.47 -7.31
N THR A 76 3.43 -11.78 -6.03
CA THR A 76 2.58 -10.96 -5.13
C THR A 76 3.16 -9.56 -4.95
N LYS A 77 4.48 -9.43 -4.75
CA LYS A 77 5.11 -8.11 -4.62
C LYS A 77 4.95 -7.26 -5.89
N LEU A 78 5.10 -7.86 -7.08
CA LEU A 78 4.89 -7.18 -8.36
C LEU A 78 3.42 -6.79 -8.59
N ARG A 79 2.49 -7.69 -8.28
CA ARG A 79 1.05 -7.39 -8.36
C ARG A 79 0.71 -6.18 -7.47
N LEU A 80 1.18 -6.19 -6.23
CA LEU A 80 0.94 -5.08 -5.29
C LEU A 80 1.62 -3.80 -5.76
N SER A 81 2.84 -3.88 -6.30
CA SER A 81 3.55 -2.68 -6.75
C SER A 81 2.91 -2.04 -7.97
N ASP A 82 2.44 -2.84 -8.93
CA ASP A 82 1.70 -2.37 -10.09
C ASP A 82 0.33 -1.80 -9.68
N GLN A 83 -0.45 -2.55 -8.89
CA GLN A 83 -1.81 -2.19 -8.51
C GLN A 83 -1.89 -0.90 -7.69
N TYR A 84 -0.90 -0.65 -6.82
CA TYR A 84 -0.90 0.49 -5.91
C TYR A 84 0.22 1.50 -6.19
N ASN A 85 0.81 1.45 -7.38
CA ASN A 85 1.87 2.34 -7.84
C ASN A 85 3.00 2.51 -6.80
N LEU A 86 3.57 1.39 -6.36
CA LEU A 86 4.69 1.34 -5.41
C LEU A 86 6.01 1.42 -6.16
N MET A 87 6.36 2.64 -6.60
CA MET A 87 7.45 2.84 -7.56
C MET A 87 8.81 2.34 -7.05
N PHE A 88 9.13 2.57 -5.77
CA PHE A 88 10.42 2.15 -5.24
C PHE A 88 10.53 0.62 -5.16
N LEU A 89 9.45 -0.06 -4.75
CA LEU A 89 9.36 -1.51 -4.82
C LEU A 89 9.48 -2.00 -6.27
N GLN A 90 8.74 -1.40 -7.21
CA GLN A 90 8.74 -1.81 -8.61
C GLN A 90 10.13 -1.67 -9.24
N GLU A 91 10.80 -0.52 -9.09
CA GLU A 91 12.17 -0.28 -9.54
C GLU A 91 13.15 -1.28 -8.93
N SER A 92 13.08 -1.48 -7.61
CA SER A 92 13.96 -2.41 -6.89
C SER A 92 13.76 -3.86 -7.34
N MET A 93 12.53 -4.23 -7.67
CA MET A 93 12.23 -5.57 -8.20
C MET A 93 12.71 -5.73 -9.63
N LEU A 94 12.48 -4.75 -10.51
CA LEU A 94 12.94 -4.79 -11.91
C LEU A 94 14.46 -4.91 -12.02
N LEU A 95 15.22 -4.30 -11.10
CA LEU A 95 16.69 -4.46 -11.03
C LEU A 95 17.14 -5.89 -10.69
N GLN A 96 16.26 -6.73 -10.14
CA GLN A 96 16.53 -8.14 -9.87
C GLN A 96 16.33 -9.04 -11.10
N TYR A 97 15.51 -8.60 -12.08
CA TYR A 97 15.28 -9.33 -13.33
C TYR A 97 16.35 -8.95 -14.35
N LYS A 98 17.43 -9.75 -14.42
CA LYS A 98 18.58 -9.45 -15.30
C LYS A 98 18.59 -10.29 -16.56
N THR A 99 17.85 -11.40 -16.57
CA THR A 99 17.91 -12.40 -17.64
C THR A 99 16.53 -12.75 -18.18
N LEU A 100 16.49 -13.26 -19.42
CA LEU A 100 15.27 -13.82 -20.03
C LEU A 100 14.66 -14.97 -19.21
N ALA A 101 15.49 -15.71 -18.48
CA ALA A 101 15.02 -16.77 -17.59
C ALA A 101 14.22 -16.20 -16.41
N ASP A 102 14.66 -15.07 -15.84
CA ASP A 102 13.94 -14.41 -14.74
C ASP A 102 12.55 -13.91 -15.20
N LEU A 103 12.39 -13.57 -16.49
CA LEU A 103 11.10 -13.11 -17.05
C LEU A 103 10.11 -14.27 -17.29
N HIS A 104 10.58 -15.52 -17.39
CA HIS A 104 9.69 -16.66 -17.50
C HIS A 104 8.89 -16.90 -16.21
N ASP A 105 9.43 -16.49 -15.06
CA ASP A 105 8.75 -16.56 -13.75
C ASP A 105 7.57 -15.56 -13.64
N LEU A 106 7.46 -14.60 -14.57
CA LEU A 106 6.36 -13.62 -14.61
C LEU A 106 5.11 -14.12 -15.33
N LYS A 107 5.17 -15.29 -15.99
CA LYS A 107 4.08 -15.83 -16.82
C LYS A 107 3.17 -16.83 -16.10
N GLN A 108 3.38 -17.09 -14.81
CA GLN A 108 2.54 -17.96 -13.98
C GLN A 108 1.69 -17.14 -13.03
#